data_AF-A0A837HHC7-F1
#
_entry.id   AF-A0A837HHC7-F1
#
_cell.length_a   1.000
_cell.length_b   1.000
_cell.length_c   1.000
_cell.angle_alpha   90.00
_cell.angle_beta   90.00
_cell.angle_gamma   90.00
#
_symmetry.space_group_name_H-M   'P 1'
#
loop_
_entity.id
_entity.type
_entity.pdbx_description
1 polymer ?
#
loop_
_entity_poly.entity_id
_entity_poly.type
_entity_poly.pdbx_seq_one_letter_code
_entity_poly.pdbx_strand_id
1 'polypeptide(L)'
;MEKYIEKQVEEKEFIDRLHQKAERILSEYAISMDDFIYEKEIIEKDKTLVNTLKAKFKKDAPNEEKEAKVLADILEAIILEESESSNWLGQNASTIKVSEYDDYVNHIDTIIEFEDAETASHTALGIDATYSTSIKEKFDRIKEEIKNGVLAEAKYFSSSSIKGMHIQIPRLIIGAEVKTIKELGELWLDKDSRVEGRKKEVKKALENHPAQFQILRQMLLEAEVFEKYAQKVNQQKIAETYARLKKLVQKIYDNKNPNQNDKGDYDNMIDIIKNNLKSFE
;
A
#
# COMPACT_ATOMS: atom_id res chain seq x y z
N MET A 1 -37.61 -9.56 -0.26
CA MET A 1 -37.30 -8.30 -0.97
C MET A 1 -36.92 -7.23 0.05
N GLU A 2 -37.76 -6.95 1.04
CA GLU A 2 -37.50 -5.97 2.11
C GLU A 2 -36.21 -6.24 2.91
N LYS A 3 -36.03 -7.45 3.47
CA LYS A 3 -34.77 -7.87 4.16
C LYS A 3 -33.51 -7.82 3.28
N TYR A 4 -33.66 -7.89 1.96
CA TYR A 4 -32.53 -7.82 1.03
C TYR A 4 -32.12 -6.37 0.80
N ILE A 5 -33.10 -5.47 0.66
CA ILE A 5 -32.88 -4.03 0.53
C ILE A 5 -32.27 -3.48 1.83
N GLU A 6 -32.79 -3.88 2.99
CA GLU A 6 -32.27 -3.48 4.31
C GLU A 6 -30.79 -3.85 4.47
N LYS A 7 -30.41 -5.10 4.15
CA LYS A 7 -29.02 -5.54 4.17
C LYS A 7 -28.11 -4.74 3.24
N GLN A 8 -28.58 -4.40 2.04
CA GLN A 8 -27.80 -3.57 1.09
C GLN A 8 -27.59 -2.14 1.59
N VAL A 9 -28.57 -1.57 2.29
CA VAL A 9 -28.46 -0.24 2.89
C VAL A 9 -27.45 -0.26 4.04
N GLU A 10 -27.55 -1.22 4.96
CA GLU A 10 -26.60 -1.38 6.07
C GLU A 10 -25.16 -1.56 5.58
N GLU A 11 -24.96 -2.38 4.54
CA GLU A 11 -23.65 -2.63 3.96
C GLU A 11 -23.06 -1.37 3.32
N LYS A 12 -23.87 -0.58 2.63
CA LYS A 12 -23.43 0.70 2.05
C LYS A 12 -23.06 1.70 3.13
N GLU A 13 -23.88 1.87 4.16
CA GLU A 13 -23.59 2.77 5.28
C GLU A 13 -22.31 2.37 6.02
N PHE A 14 -22.07 1.07 6.17
CA PHE A 14 -20.83 0.56 6.75
C PHE A 14 -19.60 0.93 5.91
N ILE A 15 -19.64 0.71 4.60
CA ILE A 15 -18.54 1.09 3.69
C ILE A 15 -18.34 2.61 3.68
N ASP A 16 -19.41 3.40 3.66
CA ASP A 16 -19.32 4.86 3.68
C ASP A 16 -18.62 5.37 4.95
N ARG A 17 -18.88 4.73 6.11
CA ARG A 17 -18.19 5.05 7.38
C ARG A 17 -16.71 4.70 7.34
N LEU A 18 -16.35 3.55 6.77
CA LEU A 18 -14.95 3.16 6.58
C LEU A 18 -14.23 4.16 5.68
N HIS A 19 -14.86 4.51 4.55
CA HIS A 19 -14.29 5.43 3.59
C HIS A 19 -14.09 6.82 4.18
N GLN A 20 -15.05 7.35 4.94
CA GLN A 20 -14.88 8.62 5.66
C GLN A 20 -13.71 8.59 6.64
N LYS A 21 -13.52 7.48 7.35
CA LYS A 21 -12.35 7.30 8.24
C LYS A 21 -11.06 7.25 7.43
N ALA A 22 -11.05 6.53 6.30
CA ALA A 22 -9.91 6.44 5.39
C ALA A 22 -9.53 7.82 4.82
N GLU A 23 -10.48 8.57 4.27
CA GLU A 23 -10.24 9.93 3.75
C GLU A 23 -9.62 10.85 4.81
N ARG A 24 -10.12 10.78 6.06
CA ARG A 24 -9.54 11.56 7.17
C ARG A 24 -8.09 11.17 7.45
N ILE A 25 -7.80 9.88 7.59
CA ILE A 25 -6.46 9.39 7.88
C ILE A 25 -5.51 9.74 6.71
N LEU A 26 -5.87 9.39 5.48
CA LEU A 26 -5.03 9.65 4.32
C LEU A 26 -4.77 11.15 4.11
N SER A 27 -5.76 12.01 4.33
CA SER A 27 -5.55 13.47 4.22
C SER A 27 -4.71 14.06 5.36
N GLU A 28 -4.83 13.53 6.58
CA GLU A 28 -4.08 13.98 7.75
C GLU A 28 -2.58 13.66 7.63
N TYR A 29 -2.24 12.50 7.07
CA TYR A 29 -0.85 12.04 6.93
C TYR A 29 -0.20 12.38 5.58
N ALA A 30 -0.95 12.85 4.59
CA ALA A 30 -0.41 13.12 3.26
C ALA A 30 0.65 14.23 3.28
N ILE A 31 1.76 13.98 2.59
CA ILE A 31 2.78 14.99 2.35
C ILE A 31 2.18 16.18 1.59
N SER A 32 2.29 17.36 2.18
CA SER A 32 1.92 18.61 1.52
C SER A 32 3.00 19.01 0.51
N MET A 33 2.60 19.24 -0.75
CA MET A 33 3.50 19.80 -1.76
C MET A 33 4.02 21.19 -1.37
N ASP A 34 3.28 21.93 -0.53
CA ASP A 34 3.65 23.27 -0.07
C ASP A 34 4.79 23.26 0.99
N ASP A 35 5.12 22.09 1.56
CA ASP A 35 6.21 21.95 2.54
C ASP A 35 7.61 21.93 1.89
N PHE A 36 7.66 22.01 0.56
CA PHE A 36 8.88 21.97 -0.22
C PHE A 36 9.28 23.34 -0.78
N ILE A 37 10.57 23.67 -0.62
CA ILE A 37 11.14 24.94 -1.07
C ILE A 37 11.61 24.76 -2.52
N TYR A 38 10.67 24.87 -3.47
CA TYR A 38 10.94 24.85 -4.91
C TYR A 38 10.36 26.08 -5.61
N GLU A 39 10.64 26.20 -6.91
CA GLU A 39 10.01 27.22 -7.75
C GLU A 39 8.49 27.05 -7.68
N LYS A 40 7.80 28.08 -7.17
CA LYS A 40 6.34 28.07 -7.02
C LYS A 40 5.63 27.68 -8.32
N GLU A 41 6.19 28.04 -9.46
CA GLU A 41 5.66 27.66 -10.76
C GLU A 41 5.61 26.15 -11.00
N ILE A 42 6.56 25.37 -10.49
CA ILE A 42 6.57 23.90 -10.62
C ILE A 42 5.46 23.30 -9.75
N ILE A 43 5.38 23.72 -8.48
CA ILE A 43 4.37 23.22 -7.53
C ILE A 43 2.96 23.55 -8.05
N GLU A 44 2.73 24.76 -8.57
CA GLU A 44 1.41 25.14 -9.10
C GLU A 44 1.05 24.39 -10.40
N LYS A 45 2.02 24.09 -11.27
CA LYS A 45 1.80 23.22 -12.45
C LYS A 45 1.40 21.81 -12.02
N ASP A 46 2.09 21.26 -11.04
CA ASP A 46 1.81 19.92 -10.50
C ASP A 46 0.44 19.85 -9.85
N LYS A 47 0.08 20.82 -9.00
CA LYS A 47 -1.28 20.95 -8.44
C LYS A 47 -2.35 21.04 -9.52
N THR A 48 -2.11 21.80 -10.59
CA THR A 48 -3.03 21.91 -11.73
C THR A 48 -3.23 20.58 -12.43
N LEU A 49 -2.16 19.82 -12.63
CA LEU A 49 -2.22 18.48 -13.22
C LEU A 49 -3.02 17.52 -12.33
N VAL A 50 -2.72 17.48 -11.03
CA VAL A 50 -3.46 16.67 -10.04
C VAL A 50 -4.95 16.98 -10.09
N ASN A 51 -5.32 18.26 -10.06
CA ASN A 51 -6.72 18.69 -10.13
C ASN A 51 -7.41 18.25 -11.43
N THR A 52 -6.69 18.28 -12.55
CA THR A 52 -7.18 17.80 -13.85
C THR A 52 -7.45 16.29 -13.82
N LEU A 53 -6.52 15.50 -13.30
CA LEU A 53 -6.65 14.05 -13.17
C LEU A 53 -7.79 13.66 -12.23
N LYS A 54 -7.91 14.35 -11.09
CA LYS A 54 -9.02 14.19 -10.14
C LYS A 54 -10.38 14.46 -10.78
N ALA A 55 -10.49 15.56 -11.52
CA ALA A 55 -11.73 15.92 -12.21
C ALA A 55 -12.12 14.87 -13.26
N LYS A 56 -11.12 14.39 -14.03
CA LYS A 56 -11.31 13.32 -15.02
C LYS A 56 -11.81 12.04 -14.35
N PHE A 57 -11.18 11.60 -13.26
CA PHE A 57 -11.59 10.40 -12.53
C PHE A 57 -13.04 10.54 -12.00
N LYS A 58 -13.38 11.66 -11.36
CA LYS A 58 -14.74 11.89 -10.83
C LYS A 58 -15.82 11.85 -11.91
N LYS A 59 -15.52 12.43 -13.08
CA LYS A 59 -16.49 12.57 -14.17
C LYS A 59 -16.61 11.30 -15.02
N ASP A 60 -15.49 10.68 -15.36
CA ASP A 60 -15.42 9.71 -16.46
C ASP A 60 -15.27 8.26 -15.96
N ALA A 61 -14.91 8.04 -14.68
CA ALA A 61 -14.76 6.68 -14.15
C ALA A 61 -16.14 5.97 -14.01
N PRO A 62 -16.28 4.73 -14.53
CA PRO A 62 -17.40 3.85 -14.24
C PRO A 62 -17.64 3.68 -12.73
N ASN A 63 -18.88 3.34 -12.35
CA ASN A 63 -19.21 3.13 -10.93
C ASN A 63 -18.36 2.02 -10.29
N GLU A 64 -18.06 0.96 -11.03
CA GLU A 64 -17.18 -0.13 -10.56
C GLU A 64 -15.78 0.38 -10.23
N GLU A 65 -15.23 1.31 -11.02
CA GLU A 65 -13.93 1.94 -10.72
C GLU A 65 -13.99 2.89 -9.52
N LYS A 66 -15.15 3.49 -9.25
CA LYS A 66 -15.36 4.35 -8.07
C LYS A 66 -15.47 3.53 -6.79
N GLU A 67 -16.29 2.48 -6.81
CA GLU A 67 -16.33 1.48 -5.73
C GLU A 67 -14.95 0.87 -5.53
N ALA A 68 -14.20 0.73 -6.63
CA ALA A 68 -12.85 0.24 -6.58
C ALA A 68 -11.89 1.13 -5.82
N LYS A 69 -11.93 2.40 -6.13
CA LYS A 69 -11.15 3.37 -5.41
C LYS A 69 -11.51 3.39 -3.92
N VAL A 70 -12.79 3.36 -3.57
CA VAL A 70 -13.25 3.38 -2.17
C VAL A 70 -12.63 2.23 -1.36
N LEU A 71 -12.66 1.01 -1.88
CA LEU A 71 -12.11 -0.15 -1.17
C LEU A 71 -10.57 -0.14 -1.13
N ALA A 72 -9.92 0.34 -2.19
CA ALA A 72 -8.47 0.54 -2.20
C ALA A 72 -8.04 1.59 -1.17
N ASP A 73 -8.72 2.73 -1.09
CA ASP A 73 -8.45 3.82 -0.13
C ASP A 73 -8.65 3.32 1.32
N ILE A 74 -9.66 2.49 1.58
CA ILE A 74 -9.87 1.85 2.89
C ILE A 74 -8.69 0.92 3.24
N LEU A 75 -8.30 0.04 2.32
CA LEU A 75 -7.19 -0.88 2.54
C LEU A 75 -5.88 -0.10 2.76
N GLU A 76 -5.64 0.94 1.97
CA GLU A 76 -4.49 1.82 2.10
C GLU A 76 -4.43 2.44 3.50
N ALA A 77 -5.52 3.04 3.97
CA ALA A 77 -5.57 3.66 5.29
C ALA A 77 -5.35 2.66 6.43
N ILE A 78 -5.85 1.44 6.28
CA ILE A 78 -5.61 0.35 7.24
C ILE A 78 -4.14 -0.04 7.22
N ILE A 79 -3.52 -0.22 6.05
CA ILE A 79 -2.09 -0.54 5.94
C ILE A 79 -1.25 0.57 6.58
N LEU A 80 -1.54 1.84 6.26
CA LEU A 80 -0.85 3.00 6.81
C LEU A 80 -0.90 2.97 8.36
N GLU A 81 -2.09 2.88 8.95
CA GLU A 81 -2.23 2.97 10.40
C GLU A 81 -1.76 1.69 11.14
N GLU A 82 -2.09 0.51 10.63
CA GLU A 82 -1.84 -0.76 11.33
C GLU A 82 -0.39 -1.26 11.15
N SER A 83 0.32 -0.79 10.12
CA SER A 83 1.77 -1.04 9.99
C SER A 83 2.53 -0.55 11.21
N GLU A 84 2.20 0.63 11.72
CA GLU A 84 2.85 1.22 12.88
C GLU A 84 2.14 0.86 14.20
N SER A 85 0.82 0.99 14.25
CA SER A 85 0.07 0.85 15.52
C SER A 85 -0.16 -0.60 15.96
N SER A 86 -0.17 -1.54 15.01
CA SER A 86 -0.26 -2.99 15.21
C SER A 86 0.97 -3.73 14.70
N ASN A 87 2.03 -2.98 14.37
CA ASN A 87 3.34 -3.51 13.98
C ASN A 87 3.24 -4.49 12.79
N TRP A 88 2.35 -4.30 11.81
CA TRP A 88 2.17 -5.28 10.72
C TRP A 88 3.44 -5.49 9.89
N LEU A 89 4.21 -4.43 9.67
CA LEU A 89 5.42 -4.44 8.85
C LEU A 89 6.72 -4.49 9.65
N GLY A 90 6.64 -4.77 10.95
CA GLY A 90 7.80 -4.86 11.83
C GLY A 90 8.19 -3.51 12.45
N GLN A 91 8.89 -3.58 13.58
CA GLN A 91 9.07 -2.45 14.50
C GLN A 91 9.94 -1.32 13.95
N ASN A 92 10.66 -1.58 12.85
CA ASN A 92 11.53 -0.62 12.19
C ASN A 92 10.91 -0.09 10.87
N ALA A 93 9.63 -0.37 10.63
CA ALA A 93 8.91 0.13 9.48
C ALA A 93 8.11 1.36 9.88
N SER A 94 8.29 2.44 9.12
CA SER A 94 7.50 3.67 9.21
C SER A 94 6.77 3.85 7.89
N THR A 95 5.51 4.30 7.95
CA THR A 95 4.70 4.51 6.77
C THR A 95 4.49 6.00 6.51
N ILE A 96 4.50 6.36 5.24
CA ILE A 96 4.44 7.75 4.78
C ILE A 96 3.39 7.81 3.68
N LYS A 97 2.29 8.51 3.95
CA LYS A 97 1.31 8.81 2.91
C LYS A 97 1.92 9.85 1.96
N VAL A 98 1.97 9.51 0.68
CA VAL A 98 2.64 10.37 -0.30
C VAL A 98 1.82 11.62 -0.63
N SER A 99 2.43 12.53 -1.40
CA SER A 99 1.74 13.69 -1.94
C SER A 99 0.66 13.28 -2.95
N GLU A 100 -0.33 14.14 -3.16
CA GLU A 100 -1.35 13.90 -4.20
C GLU A 100 -0.76 13.81 -5.61
N TYR A 101 0.41 14.43 -5.85
CA TYR A 101 1.11 14.26 -7.12
C TYR A 101 1.62 12.84 -7.28
N ASP A 102 2.26 12.31 -6.23
CA ASP A 102 2.84 10.97 -6.28
C ASP A 102 1.77 9.87 -6.36
N ASP A 103 0.61 10.10 -5.74
CA ASP A 103 -0.59 9.25 -5.87
C ASP A 103 -1.14 9.29 -7.32
N TYR A 104 -1.56 10.47 -7.80
CA TYR A 104 -2.27 10.57 -9.09
C TYR A 104 -1.37 10.44 -10.33
N VAL A 105 -0.11 10.88 -10.25
CA VAL A 105 0.81 10.94 -11.39
C VAL A 105 1.81 9.80 -11.35
N ASN A 106 2.43 9.56 -10.20
CA ASN A 106 3.45 8.52 -10.07
C ASN A 106 2.89 7.16 -9.62
N HIS A 107 1.62 7.10 -9.21
CA HIS A 107 0.88 5.90 -8.79
C HIS A 107 1.50 5.17 -7.59
N ILE A 108 2.03 5.93 -6.64
CA ILE A 108 2.51 5.42 -5.36
C ILE A 108 1.46 5.83 -4.34
N ASP A 109 0.85 4.89 -3.64
CA ASP A 109 -0.18 5.22 -2.66
C ASP A 109 0.45 5.59 -1.33
N THR A 110 1.37 4.73 -0.86
CA THR A 110 2.08 4.86 0.41
C THR A 110 3.53 4.44 0.22
N ILE A 111 4.45 5.07 0.97
CA ILE A 111 5.84 4.63 1.05
C ILE A 111 6.08 4.01 2.43
N ILE A 112 6.74 2.86 2.47
CA ILE A 112 7.30 2.28 3.69
C ILE A 112 8.79 2.59 3.72
N GLU A 113 9.25 3.20 4.80
CA GLU A 113 10.65 3.35 5.11
C GLU A 113 11.05 2.33 6.18
N PHE A 114 12.06 1.52 5.88
CA PHE A 114 12.65 0.60 6.83
C PHE A 114 14.00 1.11 7.31
N GLU A 115 14.13 1.27 8.62
CA GLU A 115 15.38 1.64 9.27
C GLU A 115 16.19 0.39 9.65
N ASP A 116 17.39 0.28 9.10
CA ASP A 116 18.35 -0.71 9.56
C ASP A 116 19.22 -0.13 10.68
N ALA A 117 18.86 -0.48 11.93
CA ALA A 117 19.58 -0.08 13.12
C ALA A 117 21.07 -0.51 13.12
N GLU A 118 21.45 -1.52 12.34
CA GLU A 118 22.83 -2.02 12.29
C GLU A 118 23.70 -1.26 11.28
N THR A 119 23.11 -0.72 10.21
CA THR A 119 23.88 -0.13 9.09
C THR A 119 23.59 1.34 8.83
N ALA A 120 22.70 1.97 9.61
CA ALA A 120 22.20 3.33 9.36
C ALA A 120 21.71 3.51 7.91
N SER A 121 21.27 2.41 7.28
CA SER A 121 20.76 2.42 5.92
C SER A 121 19.24 2.46 5.95
N HIS A 122 18.68 3.21 5.01
CA HIS A 122 17.24 3.39 4.84
C HIS A 122 16.84 2.72 3.53
N THR A 123 15.87 1.82 3.60
CA THR A 123 15.25 1.23 2.41
C THR A 123 13.83 1.74 2.31
N ALA A 124 13.53 2.52 1.27
CA ALA A 124 12.18 2.96 0.95
C ALA A 124 11.54 2.02 -0.08
N LEU A 125 10.25 1.76 0.08
CA LEU A 125 9.42 0.92 -0.78
C LEU A 125 8.11 1.66 -1.07
N GLY A 126 7.74 1.81 -2.33
CA GLY A 126 6.40 2.25 -2.72
C GLY A 126 5.41 1.08 -2.70
N ILE A 127 4.23 1.30 -2.14
CA ILE A 127 3.08 0.40 -2.23
C ILE A 127 2.06 1.00 -3.19
N ASP A 128 1.49 0.15 -4.03
CA ASP A 128 0.24 0.39 -4.72
C ASP A 128 -0.83 -0.58 -4.14
N ALA A 129 -1.79 -0.05 -3.39
CA ALA A 129 -2.83 -0.79 -2.71
C ALA A 129 -4.01 -1.07 -3.65
N THR A 130 -4.51 -2.30 -3.63
CA THR A 130 -5.61 -2.70 -4.51
C THR A 130 -6.49 -3.78 -3.91
N TYR A 131 -7.73 -3.85 -4.37
CA TYR A 131 -8.66 -4.93 -4.04
C TYR A 131 -9.25 -5.58 -5.31
N SER A 132 -8.89 -5.05 -6.48
CA SER A 132 -9.42 -5.48 -7.78
C SER A 132 -8.73 -6.75 -8.26
N THR A 133 -9.43 -7.54 -9.06
CA THR A 133 -8.84 -8.67 -9.79
C THR A 133 -8.05 -8.22 -11.02
N SER A 134 -8.24 -6.99 -11.49
CA SER A 134 -7.60 -6.43 -12.69
C SER A 134 -6.35 -5.62 -12.34
N ILE A 135 -5.32 -6.31 -11.86
CA ILE A 135 -4.03 -5.71 -11.44
C ILE A 135 -2.94 -5.78 -12.52
N LYS A 136 -3.29 -6.27 -13.72
CA LYS A 136 -2.35 -6.50 -14.82
C LYS A 136 -1.59 -5.23 -15.21
N GLU A 137 -2.28 -4.11 -15.36
CA GLU A 137 -1.66 -2.84 -15.79
C GLU A 137 -0.62 -2.34 -14.78
N LYS A 138 -0.85 -2.56 -13.49
CA LYS A 138 0.10 -2.22 -12.41
C LYS A 138 1.37 -3.07 -12.54
N PHE A 139 1.23 -4.38 -12.79
CA PHE A 139 2.37 -5.27 -13.03
C PHE A 139 3.10 -4.95 -14.35
N ASP A 140 2.38 -4.67 -15.43
CA ASP A 140 2.99 -4.28 -16.72
C ASP A 140 3.85 -3.02 -16.56
N ARG A 141 3.40 -2.04 -15.76
CA ARG A 141 4.16 -0.85 -15.43
C ARG A 141 5.47 -1.20 -14.73
N ILE A 142 5.42 -1.98 -13.64
CA ILE A 142 6.62 -2.40 -12.91
C ILE A 142 7.58 -3.19 -13.83
N LYS A 143 7.03 -4.03 -14.70
CA LYS A 143 7.82 -4.80 -15.67
C LYS A 143 8.57 -3.90 -16.65
N GLU A 144 7.93 -2.86 -17.17
CA GLU A 144 8.57 -1.89 -18.06
C GLU A 144 9.56 -0.98 -17.30
N GLU A 145 9.27 -0.57 -16.06
CA GLU A 145 10.22 0.13 -15.20
C GLU A 145 11.52 -0.68 -15.05
N ILE A 146 11.40 -1.94 -14.61
CA ILE A 146 12.55 -2.84 -14.44
C ILE A 146 13.32 -2.98 -15.75
N LYS A 147 12.63 -3.28 -16.86
CA LYS A 147 13.25 -3.48 -18.18
C LYS A 147 14.03 -2.25 -18.65
N ASN A 148 13.51 -1.06 -18.39
CA ASN A 148 14.15 0.20 -18.75
C ASN A 148 15.25 0.62 -17.77
N GLY A 149 15.48 -0.13 -16.70
CA GLY A 149 16.54 0.18 -15.73
C GLY A 149 16.19 1.33 -14.80
N VAL A 150 14.89 1.60 -14.61
CA VAL A 150 14.37 2.63 -13.71
C VAL A 150 13.50 2.01 -12.62
N LEU A 151 13.26 2.76 -11.56
CA LEU A 151 12.32 2.40 -10.50
C LEU A 151 11.17 3.41 -10.48
N ALA A 152 10.21 3.22 -9.57
CA ALA A 152 9.18 4.20 -9.33
C ALA A 152 9.81 5.49 -8.79
N GLU A 153 9.32 6.64 -9.25
CA GLU A 153 9.80 7.93 -8.80
C GLU A 153 8.81 8.54 -7.80
N ALA A 154 9.26 8.86 -6.60
CA ALA A 154 8.54 9.74 -5.70
C ALA A 154 9.12 11.15 -5.83
N LYS A 155 8.33 12.06 -6.40
CA LYS A 155 8.69 13.45 -6.66
C LYS A 155 8.68 14.26 -5.38
N TYR A 156 7.70 14.12 -4.50
CA TYR A 156 7.63 14.87 -3.25
C TYR A 156 7.82 13.91 -2.07
N PHE A 157 9.08 13.67 -1.70
CA PHE A 157 9.41 12.79 -0.59
C PHE A 157 10.02 13.53 0.59
N SER A 158 9.45 13.31 1.77
CA SER A 158 9.96 13.83 3.03
C SER A 158 9.70 12.83 4.13
N SER A 159 10.77 12.39 4.77
CA SER A 159 10.77 11.62 6.01
C SER A 159 11.68 12.29 7.05
N SER A 160 11.75 11.72 8.25
CA SER A 160 12.71 12.14 9.29
C SER A 160 14.17 12.04 8.80
N SER A 161 14.44 11.13 7.87
CA SER A 161 15.78 10.71 7.46
C SER A 161 16.17 11.26 6.09
N ILE A 162 15.20 11.47 5.20
CA ILE A 162 15.43 11.89 3.82
C ILE A 162 14.40 12.96 3.45
N LYS A 163 14.86 14.14 3.03
CA LYS A 163 14.02 15.15 2.37
C LYS A 163 14.59 15.45 0.99
N GLY A 164 13.81 15.24 -0.05
CA GLY A 164 14.27 15.47 -1.41
C GLY A 164 13.21 15.20 -2.47
N MET A 165 13.47 15.72 -3.67
CA MET A 165 12.68 15.36 -4.84
C MET A 165 13.31 14.20 -5.60
N HIS A 166 12.46 13.50 -6.35
CA HIS A 166 12.87 12.52 -7.36
C HIS A 166 13.67 11.35 -6.77
N ILE A 167 13.18 10.78 -5.67
CA ILE A 167 13.77 9.53 -5.16
C ILE A 167 13.26 8.35 -5.98
N GLN A 168 14.14 7.39 -6.23
CA GLN A 168 13.84 6.17 -6.98
C GLN A 168 13.65 5.03 -5.98
N ILE A 169 12.46 4.43 -5.97
CA ILE A 169 12.07 3.41 -5.00
C ILE A 169 11.52 2.17 -5.69
N PRO A 170 11.87 0.94 -5.24
CA PRO A 170 11.15 -0.24 -5.67
C PRO A 170 9.67 -0.08 -5.34
N ARG A 171 8.81 -0.69 -6.16
CA ARG A 171 7.36 -0.69 -5.96
C ARG A 171 6.84 -2.11 -5.90
N LEU A 172 5.90 -2.34 -4.99
CA LEU A 172 5.16 -3.60 -4.89
C LEU A 172 3.66 -3.29 -4.90
N ILE A 173 2.87 -4.26 -5.30
CA ILE A 173 1.42 -4.21 -5.24
C ILE A 173 1.00 -4.96 -3.98
N ILE A 174 0.01 -4.43 -3.25
CA ILE A 174 -0.54 -5.10 -2.08
C ILE A 174 -2.04 -5.12 -2.22
N GLY A 175 -2.66 -6.25 -1.92
CA GLY A 175 -4.11 -6.33 -1.94
C GLY A 175 -4.75 -7.29 -0.98
N ALA A 176 -6.07 -7.16 -0.89
CA ALA A 176 -6.95 -8.02 -0.14
C ALA A 176 -8.32 -8.10 -0.81
N GLU A 177 -9.04 -9.20 -0.60
CA GLU A 177 -10.42 -9.31 -1.08
C GLU A 177 -11.37 -8.38 -0.31
N VAL A 178 -12.50 -8.04 -0.94
CA VAL A 178 -13.56 -7.21 -0.33
C VAL A 178 -13.97 -7.73 1.06
N LYS A 179 -14.05 -9.05 1.22
CA LYS A 179 -14.41 -9.68 2.50
C LYS A 179 -13.36 -9.37 3.58
N THR A 180 -12.08 -9.53 3.26
CA THR A 180 -10.95 -9.23 4.14
C THR A 180 -10.92 -7.74 4.50
N ILE A 181 -11.15 -6.85 3.53
CA ILE A 181 -11.20 -5.41 3.77
C ILE A 181 -12.34 -5.06 4.73
N LYS A 182 -13.52 -5.67 4.57
CA LYS A 182 -14.66 -5.46 5.47
C LYS A 182 -14.38 -5.97 6.88
N GLU A 183 -13.82 -7.17 7.02
CA GLU A 183 -13.43 -7.75 8.30
C GLU A 183 -12.42 -6.85 9.04
N LEU A 184 -11.37 -6.43 8.34
CA LEU A 184 -10.40 -5.47 8.87
C LEU A 184 -11.07 -4.14 9.22
N GLY A 185 -11.98 -3.66 8.38
CA GLY A 185 -12.74 -2.44 8.59
C GLY A 185 -13.59 -2.47 9.86
N GLU A 186 -14.24 -3.60 10.16
CA GLU A 186 -15.01 -3.77 11.40
C GLU A 186 -14.12 -3.60 12.63
N LEU A 187 -12.98 -4.30 12.66
CA LEU A 187 -11.98 -4.15 13.72
C LEU A 187 -11.44 -2.73 13.79
N TRP A 188 -11.17 -2.12 12.62
CA TRP A 188 -10.58 -0.80 12.52
C TRP A 188 -11.51 0.31 13.03
N LEU A 189 -12.83 0.23 12.81
CA LEU A 189 -13.80 1.16 13.40
C LEU A 189 -13.92 0.96 14.91
N ASP A 190 -13.90 -0.29 15.38
CA ASP A 190 -14.03 -0.62 16.80
C ASP A 190 -12.81 -0.23 17.63
N LYS A 191 -11.66 0.04 16.99
CA LYS A 191 -10.43 0.54 17.64
C LYS A 191 -10.65 1.90 18.32
N ASP A 192 -11.60 2.69 17.83
CA ASP A 192 -11.99 3.98 18.39
C ASP A 192 -13.07 3.86 19.47
N SER A 193 -13.40 2.64 19.90
CA SER A 193 -14.37 2.40 20.96
C SER A 193 -13.97 3.10 22.27
N ARG A 194 -14.97 3.71 22.91
CA ARG A 194 -14.82 4.34 24.24
C ARG A 194 -14.73 3.32 25.38
N VAL A 195 -14.94 2.03 25.08
CA VAL A 195 -14.89 0.94 26.07
C VAL A 195 -13.47 0.36 26.09
N GLU A 196 -12.71 0.64 27.14
CA GLU A 196 -11.29 0.26 27.26
C GLU A 196 -11.02 -1.24 27.05
N GLY A 197 -11.90 -2.11 27.57
CA GLY A 197 -11.79 -3.56 27.37
C GLY A 197 -11.89 -3.94 25.89
N ARG A 198 -12.87 -3.38 25.19
CA ARG A 198 -13.06 -3.58 23.74
C ARG A 198 -11.86 -3.09 22.94
N LYS A 199 -11.34 -1.91 23.28
CA LYS A 199 -10.17 -1.32 22.61
C LYS A 199 -8.94 -2.24 22.66
N LYS A 200 -8.67 -2.85 23.83
CA LYS A 200 -7.56 -3.80 24.00
C LYS A 200 -7.79 -5.10 23.21
N GLU A 201 -9.00 -5.64 23.23
CA GLU A 201 -9.36 -6.83 22.46
C GLU A 201 -9.18 -6.61 20.96
N VAL A 202 -9.69 -5.49 20.46
CA VAL A 202 -9.61 -5.11 19.04
C VAL A 202 -8.17 -4.87 18.61
N LYS A 203 -7.37 -4.17 19.42
CA LYS A 203 -5.94 -3.99 19.15
C LYS A 203 -5.24 -5.35 19.02
N LYS A 204 -5.50 -6.27 19.94
CA LYS A 204 -4.93 -7.63 19.87
C LYS A 204 -5.43 -8.39 18.64
N ALA A 205 -6.68 -8.20 18.23
CA ALA A 205 -7.23 -8.82 17.02
C ALA A 205 -6.50 -8.31 15.76
N LEU A 206 -6.29 -7.00 15.64
CA LEU A 206 -5.53 -6.39 14.54
C LEU A 206 -4.06 -6.83 14.54
N GLU A 207 -3.39 -6.82 15.69
CA GLU A 207 -2.01 -7.29 15.87
C GLU A 207 -1.78 -8.75 15.46
N ASN A 208 -2.81 -9.60 15.54
CA ASN A 208 -2.73 -11.02 15.22
C ASN A 208 -3.53 -11.39 13.95
N HIS A 209 -4.04 -10.40 13.21
CA HIS A 209 -4.88 -10.66 12.05
C HIS A 209 -4.05 -11.32 10.93
N PRO A 210 -4.53 -12.42 10.31
CA PRO A 210 -3.81 -13.14 9.25
C PRO A 210 -3.42 -12.29 8.03
N ALA A 211 -4.20 -11.24 7.74
CA ALA A 211 -3.92 -10.32 6.64
C ALA A 211 -2.50 -9.73 6.67
N GLN A 212 -1.90 -9.52 7.85
CA GLN A 212 -0.52 -9.05 7.94
C GLN A 212 0.48 -10.04 7.30
N PHE A 213 0.28 -11.34 7.50
CA PHE A 213 1.14 -12.38 6.96
C PHE A 213 0.92 -12.53 5.46
N GLN A 214 -0.32 -12.35 5.00
CA GLN A 214 -0.61 -12.27 3.57
C GLN A 214 0.11 -11.11 2.91
N ILE A 215 0.06 -9.90 3.49
CA ILE A 215 0.74 -8.72 2.97
C ILE A 215 2.26 -8.98 2.86
N LEU A 216 2.89 -9.46 3.92
CA LEU A 216 4.32 -9.80 3.91
C LEU A 216 4.64 -10.89 2.88
N ARG A 217 3.74 -11.87 2.69
CA ARG A 217 3.91 -12.94 1.70
C ARG A 217 3.82 -12.42 0.27
N GLN A 218 2.87 -11.51 -0.02
CA GLN A 218 2.78 -10.83 -1.32
C GLN A 218 4.08 -10.08 -1.62
N MET A 219 4.57 -9.30 -0.65
CA MET A 219 5.82 -8.55 -0.80
C MET A 219 7.02 -9.45 -1.10
N LEU A 220 7.13 -10.59 -0.42
CA LEU A 220 8.21 -11.57 -0.65
C LEU A 220 8.16 -12.19 -2.05
N LEU A 221 6.97 -12.60 -2.50
CA LEU A 221 6.77 -13.20 -3.81
C LEU A 221 7.13 -12.22 -4.93
N GLU A 222 6.64 -10.99 -4.84
CA GLU A 222 6.90 -9.96 -5.83
C GLU A 222 8.39 -9.59 -5.86
N ALA A 223 9.01 -9.34 -4.70
CA ALA A 223 10.44 -9.02 -4.65
C ALA A 223 11.31 -10.14 -5.22
N GLU A 224 10.98 -11.42 -4.98
CA GLU A 224 11.70 -12.55 -5.56
C GLU A 224 11.56 -12.60 -7.10
N VAL A 225 10.35 -12.44 -7.62
CA VAL A 225 10.11 -12.50 -9.06
C VAL A 225 10.73 -11.28 -9.77
N PHE A 226 10.62 -10.09 -9.19
CA PHE A 226 11.20 -8.87 -9.76
C PHE A 226 12.72 -8.89 -9.73
N GLU A 227 13.34 -9.45 -8.69
CA GLU A 227 14.79 -9.71 -8.65
C GLU A 227 15.21 -10.61 -9.82
N LYS A 228 14.56 -11.76 -10.00
CA LYS A 228 14.88 -12.72 -11.07
C LYS A 228 14.67 -12.11 -12.46
N TYR A 229 13.57 -11.38 -12.64
CA TYR A 229 13.30 -10.72 -13.91
C TYR A 229 14.34 -9.63 -14.21
N ALA A 230 14.70 -8.80 -13.23
CA ALA A 230 15.75 -7.80 -13.37
C ALA A 230 17.09 -8.42 -13.77
N GLN A 231 17.46 -9.57 -13.18
CA GLN A 231 18.65 -10.34 -13.60
C GLN A 231 18.54 -10.79 -15.06
N LYS A 232 17.40 -11.36 -15.46
CA LYS A 232 17.13 -11.83 -16.83
C LYS A 232 17.27 -10.73 -17.87
N VAL A 233 16.89 -9.49 -17.55
CA VAL A 233 16.98 -8.33 -18.46
C VAL A 233 18.26 -7.50 -18.26
N ASN A 234 19.26 -8.03 -17.55
CA ASN A 234 20.58 -7.41 -17.30
C ASN A 234 20.54 -6.11 -16.48
N GLN A 235 19.54 -5.94 -15.61
CA GLN A 235 19.35 -4.77 -14.76
C GLN A 235 19.84 -5.06 -13.33
N GLN A 236 21.16 -5.28 -13.21
CA GLN A 236 21.80 -5.78 -12.00
C GLN A 236 21.54 -4.90 -10.76
N LYS A 237 21.58 -3.58 -10.89
CA LYS A 237 21.31 -2.66 -9.77
C LYS A 237 19.89 -2.81 -9.25
N ILE A 238 18.91 -2.98 -10.13
CA ILE A 238 17.51 -3.20 -9.76
C ILE A 238 17.35 -4.57 -9.07
N ALA A 239 18.01 -5.61 -9.60
CA ALA A 239 18.02 -6.91 -8.96
C ALA A 239 18.56 -6.84 -7.52
N GLU A 240 19.65 -6.12 -7.29
CA GLU A 240 20.22 -5.91 -5.95
C GLU A 240 19.30 -5.14 -5.01
N THR A 241 18.52 -4.18 -5.53
CA THR A 241 17.49 -3.47 -4.77
C THR A 241 16.39 -4.43 -4.30
N TYR A 242 15.80 -5.22 -5.21
CA TYR A 242 14.77 -6.20 -4.83
C TYR A 242 15.31 -7.33 -3.96
N ALA A 243 16.56 -7.76 -4.14
CA ALA A 243 17.21 -8.75 -3.28
C ALA A 243 17.37 -8.25 -1.83
N ARG A 244 17.74 -6.98 -1.63
CA ARG A 244 17.79 -6.35 -0.30
C ARG A 244 16.40 -6.26 0.31
N LEU A 245 15.42 -5.77 -0.45
CA LEU A 245 14.05 -5.68 0.01
C LEU A 245 13.51 -7.06 0.46
N LYS A 246 13.72 -8.10 -0.36
CA LYS A 246 13.31 -9.47 -0.03
C LYS A 246 13.92 -9.94 1.28
N LYS A 247 15.22 -9.74 1.50
CA LYS A 247 15.90 -10.11 2.77
C LYS A 247 15.30 -9.38 3.97
N LEU A 248 14.99 -8.10 3.81
CA LEU A 248 14.41 -7.27 4.85
C LEU A 248 13.01 -7.77 5.23
N VAL A 249 12.13 -7.96 4.24
CA VAL A 249 10.77 -8.46 4.46
C VAL A 249 10.80 -9.89 5.03
N GLN A 250 11.76 -10.71 4.61
CA GLN A 250 11.92 -12.08 5.13
C GLN A 250 12.24 -12.06 6.63
N LYS A 251 13.15 -11.18 7.07
CA LYS A 251 13.48 -11.01 8.50
C LYS A 251 12.23 -10.62 9.31
N ILE A 252 11.39 -9.73 8.79
CA ILE A 252 10.13 -9.33 9.44
C ILE A 252 9.17 -10.52 9.52
N TYR A 253 8.98 -11.23 8.41
CA TYR A 253 8.10 -12.39 8.33
C TYR A 253 8.52 -13.48 9.34
N ASP A 254 9.80 -13.85 9.36
CA ASP A 254 10.33 -14.89 10.23
C ASP A 254 10.22 -14.51 11.72
N ASN A 255 10.48 -13.24 12.05
CA ASN A 255 10.36 -12.74 13.43
C ASN A 255 8.92 -12.80 13.95
N LYS A 256 7.93 -12.51 13.09
CA LYS A 256 6.51 -12.57 13.45
C LYS A 256 5.93 -13.96 13.42
N ASN A 257 6.47 -14.84 12.58
CA ASN A 257 5.97 -16.18 12.34
C ASN A 257 7.05 -17.24 12.61
N PRO A 258 7.66 -17.28 13.82
CA PRO A 258 8.82 -18.13 14.08
C PRO A 258 8.51 -19.63 13.94
N ASN A 259 7.23 -20.01 14.08
CA ASN A 259 6.77 -21.39 13.95
C ASN A 259 6.11 -21.69 12.60
N GLN A 260 6.07 -20.73 11.66
CA GLN A 260 5.43 -20.89 10.35
C GLN A 260 3.97 -21.38 10.40
N ASN A 261 3.22 -20.93 11.40
CA ASN A 261 1.84 -21.37 11.63
C ASN A 261 0.86 -20.73 10.62
N ASP A 262 1.15 -19.51 10.17
CA ASP A 262 0.41 -18.83 9.11
C ASP A 262 1.21 -18.87 7.81
N LYS A 263 0.59 -19.22 6.68
CA LYS A 263 1.27 -19.31 5.38
C LYS A 263 1.19 -18.03 4.55
N GLY A 264 0.39 -17.05 4.99
CA GLY A 264 0.09 -15.83 4.23
C GLY A 264 -0.83 -16.06 3.03
N ASP A 265 -1.59 -17.16 3.01
CA ASP A 265 -2.60 -17.44 2.00
C ASP A 265 -4.00 -17.29 2.63
N TYR A 266 -4.34 -16.08 3.11
CA TYR A 266 -5.58 -15.82 3.87
C TYR A 266 -6.81 -15.71 2.96
N ASP A 267 -6.67 -15.02 1.83
CA ASP A 267 -7.67 -14.90 0.77
C ASP A 267 -7.07 -15.16 -0.62
N ASN A 268 -7.89 -15.12 -1.68
CA ASN A 268 -7.42 -15.47 -3.02
C ASN A 268 -6.57 -14.37 -3.69
N MET A 269 -6.35 -13.21 -3.05
CA MET A 269 -5.53 -12.14 -3.64
C MET A 269 -4.11 -12.63 -3.91
N ILE A 270 -3.58 -13.51 -3.05
CA ILE A 270 -2.26 -14.10 -3.23
C ILE A 270 -2.16 -14.88 -4.56
N ASP A 271 -3.23 -15.55 -4.97
CA ASP A 271 -3.27 -16.32 -6.21
C ASP A 271 -3.46 -15.41 -7.43
N ILE A 272 -4.19 -14.32 -7.29
CA ILE A 272 -4.28 -13.26 -8.31
C ILE A 272 -2.89 -12.66 -8.57
N ILE A 273 -2.15 -12.33 -7.50
CA ILE A 273 -0.76 -11.83 -7.59
C ILE A 273 0.15 -12.88 -8.25
N LYS A 274 0.15 -14.13 -7.77
CA LYS A 274 0.93 -15.23 -8.37
C LYS A 274 0.65 -15.38 -9.87
N ASN A 275 -0.62 -15.28 -10.28
CA ASN A 275 -1.00 -15.41 -11.68
C ASN A 275 -0.48 -14.26 -12.55
N ASN A 276 -0.48 -13.01 -12.05
CA ASN A 276 0.09 -11.88 -12.78
C ASN A 276 1.61 -11.92 -12.83
N LEU A 277 2.26 -12.43 -11.77
CA LEU A 277 3.71 -12.61 -11.70
C LEU A 277 4.27 -13.57 -12.76
N LYS A 278 3.47 -14.53 -13.25
CA LYS A 278 3.86 -15.40 -14.38
C LYS A 278 4.24 -14.63 -15.64
N SER A 279 3.76 -13.40 -15.79
CA SER A 279 4.13 -12.54 -16.92
C SER A 279 5.62 -12.12 -16.89
N PHE A 280 6.33 -12.29 -15.77
CA PHE A 280 7.75 -11.96 -15.61
C PHE A 280 8.69 -13.16 -15.90
N GLU A 281 8.15 -14.36 -16.07
CA GLU A 281 8.93 -15.57 -16.38
C GLU A 281 9.55 -15.55 -17.78
#